data_AF-A0A0S8KSD4-F1
#
_entry.id   AF-A0A0S8KSD4-F1
#
_cell.length_a   1.000
_cell.length_b   1.000
_cell.length_c   1.000
_cell.angle_alpha   90.00
_cell.angle_beta   90.00
_cell.angle_gamma   90.00
#
_symmetry.space_group_name_H-M   'P 1'
#
loop_
_entity.id
_entity.type
_entity.pdbx_description
1 polymer ?
#
loop_
_entity_poly.entity_id
_entity_poly.type
_entity_poly.pdbx_seq_one_letter_code
_entity_poly.pdbx_strand_id
1 'polypeptide(L)'
;MEIKQEVVITVGRLGASRFAAGYYVYVGSALGSGGLAARLARHRRQEKKLRWHIDYVLVHAHIVDIKVNTSRQKLECVWARKLLKMPGARVVAPHLGSSDCRCPSHLIYLGRGRAACWGKQVLAGLPQ
;
A
#
# COMPACT_ATOMS: atom_id res chain seq x y z
N MET A 1 -5.83 3.54 -0.16
CA MET A 1 -6.47 3.45 1.17
C MET A 1 -6.35 4.78 1.89
N GLU A 2 -7.18 5.02 2.89
CA GLU A 2 -7.22 6.26 3.66
C GLU A 2 -7.12 5.97 5.16
N ILE A 3 -6.31 6.74 5.86
CA ILE A 3 -6.23 6.78 7.32
C ILE A 3 -6.83 8.11 7.76
N LYS A 4 -7.92 8.10 8.54
CA LYS A 4 -8.67 9.31 8.90
C LYS A 4 -7.97 10.16 9.96
N GLN A 5 -7.36 9.50 10.93
CA GLN A 5 -6.66 10.11 12.06
C GLN A 5 -5.25 9.54 12.18
N GLU A 6 -4.32 10.37 12.62
CA GLU A 6 -2.96 9.92 12.81
C GLU A 6 -2.90 8.77 13.82
N VAL A 7 -2.07 7.77 13.53
CA VAL A 7 -1.98 6.56 14.33
C VAL A 7 -0.55 6.02 14.31
N VAL A 8 -0.09 5.49 15.43
CA VAL A 8 1.16 4.72 15.49
C VAL A 8 0.81 3.25 15.31
N ILE A 9 1.40 2.61 14.31
CA ILE A 9 1.14 1.20 13.99
C ILE A 9 2.44 0.41 14.17
N THR A 10 2.39 -0.65 14.98
CA THR A 10 3.48 -1.61 15.14
C THR A 10 3.34 -2.73 14.11
N VAL A 11 4.27 -2.80 13.17
CA VAL A 11 4.20 -3.71 12.02
C VAL A 11 5.19 -4.86 12.21
N GLY A 12 4.81 -5.86 13.00
CA GLY A 12 5.63 -7.05 13.25
C GLY A 12 7.09 -6.69 13.61
N ARG A 13 8.06 -7.23 12.86
CA ARG A 13 9.50 -6.98 13.07
C ARG A 13 9.98 -5.61 12.56
N LEU A 14 9.17 -4.86 11.80
CA LEU A 14 9.52 -3.50 11.35
C LEU A 14 9.37 -2.47 12.47
N GLY A 15 8.78 -2.84 13.60
CA GLY A 15 8.59 -1.95 14.74
C GLY A 15 7.45 -0.96 14.52
N ALA A 16 7.46 0.12 15.32
CA ALA A 16 6.43 1.15 15.30
C ALA A 16 6.76 2.24 14.27
N SER A 17 5.74 2.69 13.55
CA SER A 17 5.84 3.86 12.64
C SER A 17 4.62 4.75 12.79
N ARG A 18 4.81 6.06 12.68
CA ARG A 18 3.75 7.07 12.80
C ARG A 18 3.12 7.34 11.44
N PHE A 19 1.86 6.96 11.31
CA PHE A 19 1.07 7.16 10.10
C PHE A 19 0.22 8.41 10.24
N ALA A 20 0.64 9.48 9.55
CA ALA A 20 -0.18 10.68 9.42
C ALA A 20 -1.52 10.33 8.75
N ALA A 21 -2.59 11.00 9.15
CA ALA A 21 -3.84 10.87 8.42
C ALA A 21 -3.68 11.36 6.97
N GLY A 22 -4.38 10.72 6.04
CA GLY A 22 -4.32 10.98 4.62
C GLY A 22 -4.37 9.71 3.77
N TYR A 23 -3.95 9.83 2.51
CA TYR A 23 -4.06 8.77 1.52
C TYR A 23 -2.74 8.01 1.36
N TYR A 24 -2.89 6.70 1.21
CA TYR A 24 -1.79 5.77 1.05
C TYR A 24 -2.05 4.83 -0.13
N VAL A 25 -1.00 4.53 -0.88
CA VAL A 25 -1.00 3.49 -1.91
C VAL A 25 -0.06 2.38 -1.47
N TYR A 26 -0.60 1.17 -1.43
CA TYR A 26 0.18 -0.04 -1.24
C TYR A 26 0.31 -0.75 -2.57
N VAL A 27 1.53 -1.15 -2.91
CA VAL A 27 1.83 -1.92 -4.10
C VAL A 27 2.34 -3.30 -3.68
N GLY A 28 1.77 -4.37 -4.20
CA GLY A 28 2.29 -5.69 -3.90
C GLY A 28 1.77 -6.74 -4.85
N SER A 29 2.57 -7.79 -5.04
CA SER A 29 2.19 -8.94 -5.83
C SER A 29 1.16 -9.85 -5.12
N ALA A 30 0.31 -10.48 -5.93
CA ALA A 30 -0.66 -11.49 -5.50
C ALA A 30 -0.39 -12.87 -6.11
N LEU A 31 0.89 -13.19 -6.34
CA LEU A 31 1.36 -14.41 -7.00
C LEU A 31 1.44 -15.64 -6.07
N GLY A 32 0.86 -15.57 -4.86
CA GLY A 32 0.85 -16.69 -3.91
C GLY A 32 -0.15 -17.79 -4.31
N SER A 33 -0.10 -18.93 -3.61
CA SER A 33 -0.90 -20.14 -3.89
C SER A 33 -2.43 -19.96 -3.87
N GLY A 34 -2.95 -18.87 -3.28
CA GLY A 34 -4.38 -18.52 -3.32
C GLY A 34 -4.76 -17.54 -4.45
N GLY A 35 -3.79 -17.09 -5.23
CA GLY A 35 -3.95 -16.11 -6.29
C GLY A 35 -4.51 -14.75 -5.83
N LEU A 36 -4.91 -13.96 -6.82
CA LEU A 36 -5.48 -12.63 -6.61
C LEU A 36 -6.76 -12.65 -5.77
N ALA A 37 -7.68 -13.57 -6.06
CA ALA A 37 -8.98 -13.62 -5.39
C ALA A 37 -8.85 -13.84 -3.88
N ALA A 38 -7.99 -14.78 -3.45
CA ALA A 38 -7.74 -15.00 -2.03
C ALA A 38 -7.06 -13.79 -1.37
N ARG A 39 -6.16 -13.10 -2.08
CA ARG A 39 -5.50 -11.89 -1.58
C ARG A 39 -6.51 -10.76 -1.36
N LEU A 40 -7.39 -10.52 -2.34
CA LEU A 40 -8.45 -9.52 -2.24
C LEU A 40 -9.44 -9.87 -1.12
N ALA A 41 -9.90 -11.12 -1.05
CA ALA A 41 -10.79 -11.58 0.00
C ALA A 41 -10.15 -11.38 1.39
N ARG A 42 -8.86 -11.69 1.53
CA ARG A 42 -8.12 -11.45 2.77
C ARG A 42 -8.01 -9.96 3.10
N HIS A 43 -7.73 -9.09 2.13
CA HIS A 43 -7.66 -7.64 2.40
C HIS A 43 -9.00 -7.06 2.85
N ARG A 44 -10.12 -7.58 2.35
CA ARG A 44 -11.47 -7.15 2.73
C ARG A 44 -11.94 -7.65 4.10
N ARG A 45 -11.40 -8.76 4.62
CA ARG A 45 -11.77 -9.27 5.95
C ARG A 45 -11.30 -8.33 7.06
N GLN A 46 -12.19 -7.98 7.99
CA GLN A 46 -11.83 -7.18 9.16
C GLN A 46 -11.15 -8.04 10.23
N GLU A 47 -11.70 -9.22 10.52
CA GLU A 47 -11.10 -10.18 11.44
C GLU A 47 -10.19 -11.16 10.70
N LYS A 48 -8.88 -11.06 10.96
CA LYS A 48 -7.87 -11.98 10.42
C LYS A 48 -6.63 -12.00 11.28
N LYS A 49 -5.95 -13.15 11.32
CA LYS A 49 -4.58 -13.23 11.87
C LYS A 49 -3.68 -12.35 11.01
N LEU A 50 -3.10 -11.31 11.62
CA LEU A 50 -2.16 -10.39 10.98
C LEU A 50 -0.89 -11.17 10.61
N ARG A 51 -0.62 -11.34 9.32
CA ARG A 51 0.57 -12.06 8.84
C ARG A 51 1.40 -11.22 7.89
N TRP A 52 0.76 -10.39 7.07
CA TRP A 52 1.45 -9.51 6.12
C TRP A 52 1.52 -8.10 6.67
N HIS A 53 2.57 -7.36 6.31
CA HIS A 53 2.75 -5.98 6.77
C HIS A 53 1.51 -5.10 6.50
N ILE A 54 0.89 -5.27 5.34
CA ILE A 54 -0.33 -4.54 4.98
C ILE A 54 -1.54 -4.90 5.86
N ASP A 55 -1.59 -6.11 6.46
CA ASP A 55 -2.69 -6.49 7.35
C ASP A 55 -2.73 -5.56 8.57
N TYR A 56 -1.56 -5.23 9.16
CA TYR A 56 -1.45 -4.31 10.32
C TYR A 56 -1.95 -2.90 9.98
N VAL A 57 -1.67 -2.43 8.78
CA VAL A 57 -2.10 -1.10 8.32
C VAL A 57 -3.61 -1.08 8.05
N LEU A 58 -4.15 -2.14 7.45
CA LEU A 58 -5.57 -2.24 7.09
C LEU A 58 -6.51 -2.32 8.30
N VAL A 59 -6.01 -2.59 9.51
CA VAL A 59 -6.80 -2.47 10.75
C VAL A 59 -7.18 -1.00 11.03
N HIS A 60 -6.33 -0.05 10.62
CA HIS A 60 -6.50 1.38 10.89
C HIS A 60 -6.81 2.20 9.63
N ALA A 61 -6.96 1.54 8.48
CA ALA A 61 -7.14 2.19 7.18
C ALA A 61 -8.37 1.67 6.46
N HIS A 62 -9.09 2.56 5.79
CA HIS A 62 -10.20 2.20 4.91
C HIS A 62 -9.69 2.00 3.47
N ILE A 63 -10.07 0.89 2.86
CA ILE A 63 -9.78 0.65 1.45
C ILE A 63 -10.71 1.53 0.61
N VAL A 64 -10.12 2.47 -0.11
CA VAL A 64 -10.85 3.40 -1.00
C VAL A 64 -10.96 2.84 -2.43
N ASP A 65 -9.91 2.17 -2.90
CA ASP A 65 -9.85 1.59 -4.24
C ASP A 65 -8.82 0.45 -4.25
N ILE A 66 -9.02 -0.51 -5.16
CA ILE A 66 -8.07 -1.59 -5.43
C ILE A 66 -7.92 -1.73 -6.94
N LYS A 67 -6.69 -1.54 -7.42
CA LYS A 67 -6.33 -1.83 -8.80
C LYS A 67 -5.51 -3.10 -8.88
N VAL A 68 -5.80 -3.87 -9.91
CA VAL A 68 -5.21 -5.17 -10.18
C VAL A 68 -4.59 -5.13 -11.56
N ASN A 69 -3.38 -5.67 -11.66
CA ASN A 69 -2.78 -6.00 -12.93
C ASN A 69 -2.36 -7.47 -12.89
N THR A 70 -2.72 -8.22 -13.95
CA THR A 70 -2.45 -9.65 -14.10
C THR A 70 -1.18 -9.94 -14.91
N SER A 71 -0.40 -8.91 -15.25
CA SER A 71 0.88 -9.03 -15.93
C SER A 71 1.82 -9.95 -15.17
N ARG A 72 2.56 -10.79 -15.91
CA ARG A 72 3.58 -11.69 -15.37
C ARG A 72 4.85 -10.95 -14.94
N GLN A 73 4.97 -9.66 -15.26
CA GLN A 73 6.12 -8.84 -14.88
C GLN A 73 6.00 -8.36 -13.43
N LYS A 74 7.12 -8.33 -12.70
CA LYS A 74 7.20 -7.74 -11.36
C LYS A 74 7.17 -6.21 -11.41
N LEU A 75 5.99 -5.66 -11.71
CA LEU A 75 5.78 -4.21 -11.84
C LEU A 75 5.70 -3.49 -10.48
N GLU A 76 5.63 -4.23 -9.37
CA GLU A 76 5.50 -3.65 -8.04
C GLU A 76 6.60 -2.64 -7.71
N CYS A 77 7.85 -2.97 -8.05
CA CYS A 77 9.00 -2.10 -7.84
C CYS A 77 8.95 -0.85 -8.74
N VAL A 78 8.50 -1.02 -9.98
CA VAL A 78 8.39 0.08 -10.96
C VAL A 78 7.36 1.09 -10.47
N TRP A 79 6.19 0.61 -10.04
CA TRP A 79 5.13 1.46 -9.53
C TRP A 79 5.51 2.12 -8.20
N ALA A 80 6.12 1.38 -7.27
CA ALA A 80 6.59 1.96 -6.01
C ALA A 80 7.57 3.13 -6.26
N ARG A 81 8.53 2.96 -7.18
CA ARG A 81 9.45 4.03 -7.56
C ARG A 81 8.75 5.21 -8.25
N LYS A 82 7.80 4.95 -9.15
CA LYS A 82 7.05 6.02 -9.84
C LYS A 82 6.21 6.84 -8.85
N LEU A 83 5.52 6.17 -7.94
CA LEU A 83 4.72 6.81 -6.88
C LEU A 83 5.59 7.64 -5.94
N LEU A 84 6.78 7.17 -5.56
CA LEU A 84 7.72 7.92 -4.72
C LEU A 84 8.24 9.21 -5.37
N LYS A 85 8.24 9.31 -6.70
CA LYS A 85 8.63 10.53 -7.42
C LYS A 85 7.53 11.59 -7.45
N MET A 86 6.34 11.29 -6.96
CA MET A 86 5.24 12.27 -6.97
C MET A 86 5.47 13.38 -5.95
N PRO A 87 5.01 14.61 -6.23
CA PRO A 87 5.06 15.70 -5.25
C PRO A 87 4.32 15.32 -3.96
N GLY A 88 4.99 15.52 -2.82
CA GLY A 88 4.44 15.19 -1.50
C GLY A 88 4.41 13.69 -1.17
N ALA A 89 4.87 12.82 -2.07
CA ALA A 89 5.00 11.41 -1.77
C ALA A 89 6.18 11.14 -0.83
N ARG A 90 5.96 10.28 0.16
CA ARG A 90 7.04 9.90 1.10
C ARG A 90 6.85 8.48 1.65
N VAL A 91 7.97 7.91 2.05
CA VAL A 91 8.01 6.67 2.84
C VAL A 91 7.65 7.00 4.28
N VAL A 92 6.69 6.26 4.84
CA VAL A 92 6.28 6.40 6.25
C VAL A 92 6.83 5.25 7.10
N ALA A 93 6.87 4.06 6.52
CA ALA A 93 7.42 2.86 7.15
C ALA A 93 8.44 2.21 6.19
N PRO A 94 9.75 2.28 6.52
CA PRO A 94 10.80 1.66 5.72
C PRO A 94 10.57 0.15 5.56
N HIS A 95 10.90 -0.37 4.38
CA HIS A 95 10.81 -1.78 3.98
C HIS A 95 9.41 -2.41 4.09
N LEU A 96 8.36 -1.60 4.28
CA LEU A 96 7.01 -2.10 4.41
C LEU A 96 6.52 -2.68 3.08
N GLY A 97 6.46 -4.01 3.06
CA GLY A 97 6.00 -4.77 1.89
C GLY A 97 7.02 -4.91 0.78
N SER A 98 8.27 -4.51 1.02
CA SER A 98 9.41 -4.62 0.10
C SER A 98 10.53 -5.51 0.67
N SER A 99 10.18 -6.53 1.46
CA SER A 99 11.16 -7.39 2.15
C SER A 99 12.00 -8.25 1.20
N ASP A 100 11.52 -8.50 -0.01
CA ASP A 100 12.17 -9.28 -1.06
C ASP A 100 12.81 -8.39 -2.15
N CYS A 101 12.85 -7.07 -1.95
CA CYS A 101 13.45 -6.14 -2.90
C CYS A 101 14.17 -4.97 -2.21
N ARG A 102 14.81 -4.09 -2.99
CA ARG A 102 15.55 -2.93 -2.48
C ARG A 102 14.71 -1.64 -2.44
N CYS A 103 13.39 -1.74 -2.62
CA CYS A 103 12.53 -0.56 -2.56
C CYS A 103 12.50 0.01 -1.13
N PRO A 104 12.57 1.34 -0.97
CA PRO A 104 12.46 1.98 0.34
C PRO A 104 11.19 1.60 1.09
N SER A 105 10.08 1.46 0.38
CA SER A 105 8.83 0.89 0.87
C SER A 105 7.92 0.63 -0.32
N HIS A 106 7.00 -0.32 -0.16
CA HIS A 106 5.89 -0.53 -1.09
C HIS A 106 4.60 0.13 -0.58
N LEU A 107 4.64 0.80 0.57
CA LEU A 107 3.57 1.66 1.07
C LEU A 107 4.00 3.12 1.03
N ILE A 108 3.26 3.92 0.28
CA ILE A 108 3.62 5.30 -0.04
C ILE A 108 2.50 6.21 0.41
N TYR A 109 2.84 7.21 1.22
CA TYR A 109 1.92 8.28 1.61
C TYR A 109 1.85 9.34 0.53
N LEU A 110 0.66 9.86 0.25
CA LEU A 110 0.40 10.86 -0.79
C LEU A 110 -0.17 12.19 -0.26
N GLY A 111 -0.35 12.36 1.05
CA GLY A 111 -0.90 13.61 1.61
C GLY A 111 -2.37 13.56 2.05
N ARG A 112 -2.86 14.71 2.54
CA ARG A 112 -4.28 15.03 2.81
C ARG A 112 -4.82 15.97 1.72
N GLY A 113 -6.14 15.97 1.48
CA GLY A 113 -6.81 16.88 0.56
C GLY A 113 -6.72 16.48 -0.92
N ARG A 114 -7.18 17.34 -1.84
CA ARG A 114 -7.42 17.08 -3.30
C ARG A 114 -6.28 16.42 -4.10
N ALA A 115 -5.05 16.36 -3.58
CA ALA A 115 -3.99 15.47 -4.08
C ALA A 115 -4.40 13.97 -4.01
N ALA A 116 -5.37 13.61 -3.17
CA ALA A 116 -6.01 12.31 -3.13
C ALA A 116 -6.89 11.99 -4.36
N CYS A 117 -7.49 13.03 -4.98
CA CYS A 117 -8.20 12.88 -6.24
C CYS A 117 -7.22 12.54 -7.38
N TRP A 118 -5.96 12.96 -7.25
CA TRP A 118 -4.88 12.54 -8.14
C TRP A 118 -4.50 11.08 -7.94
N GLY A 119 -4.72 10.49 -6.76
CA GLY A 119 -4.61 9.03 -6.60
C GLY A 119 -5.48 8.29 -7.61
N LYS A 120 -6.71 8.75 -7.89
CA LYS A 120 -7.58 8.15 -8.93
C LYS A 120 -7.04 8.38 -10.35
N GLN A 121 -6.54 9.58 -10.65
CA GLN A 121 -6.00 9.96 -11.97
C GLN A 121 -4.62 9.34 -12.28
N VAL A 122 -3.70 9.30 -11.33
CA VAL A 122 -2.39 8.66 -11.46
C VAL A 122 -2.55 7.17 -11.62
N LEU A 123 -3.44 6.54 -10.83
CA LEU A 123 -3.80 5.15 -11.04
C LEU A 123 -4.48 4.92 -12.40
N ALA A 124 -5.07 5.93 -13.05
CA ALA A 124 -5.65 5.83 -14.40
C ALA A 124 -4.60 5.96 -15.51
N GLY A 125 -3.46 6.63 -15.24
CA GLY A 125 -2.31 6.75 -16.15
C GLY A 125 -1.16 5.76 -15.89
N LEU A 126 -1.40 4.71 -15.09
CA LEU A 126 -0.45 3.60 -14.98
C LEU A 126 -0.63 2.67 -16.17
N PRO A 127 0.46 2.26 -16.85
CA PRO A 127 0.37 1.28 -17.93
C PRO A 127 -0.24 -0.02 -17.41
N GLN A 128 -1.20 -0.54 -18.16
CA GLN A 128 -1.86 -1.84 -17.97
C GLN A 128 -0.90 -2.94 -18.42
#